data_AF-A0AAN7SEJ3-F1
#
_entry.id   AF-A0AAN7SEJ3-F1
#
_cell.length_a   1.000
_cell.length_b   1.000
_cell.length_c   1.000
_cell.angle_alpha   90.00
_cell.angle_beta   90.00
_cell.angle_gamma   90.00
#
_symmetry.space_group_name_H-M   'P 1'
#
loop_
_entity.id
_entity.type
_entity.pdbx_description
1 polymer ?
#
loop_
_entity_poly.entity_id
_entity_poly.type
_entity_poly.pdbx_seq_one_letter_code
_entity_poly.pdbx_strand_id
1 'polypeptide(L)'
;MYNNATTSVNQFVYSVDPNVNDFIITFKTEDNVILSYRKQSLSAPYEFLVLLHKKVVMFEKVTIKIEVLYLNHIKPIVTDIMGSTQHVVYTGNLCFYSPYETLKLASQILFNSLENLQISHISKHITKKSLKYFHKNVKPYTFVLLKMVYSDSNPFFRITQLERTIDVSHYGKIGVEDKITLHNEGRKFFGTVDIHQNPQHKKASGWFYTHLPASAENIQYKDEIGNSSKSKVFHYRNYKTLAFKPRYPLLSGWKTVYILKYQVPTIEYLYRLDAFRFKLQMRTVDHILNDVVTKEALVKIVLPESAIGVKVKIPDQFVSRLDEKSFSNLNRHIIVLNGSNVYENQVDDFVVEYFYSQYYLFRVPFTYSIFIQCFFIVIIFFVHVTID
;
A
#
# COMPACT_ATOMS: atom_id res chain seq x y z
N MET A 1 4.59 20.95 23.13
CA MET A 1 5.91 21.52 23.45
C MET A 1 5.75 22.83 24.21
N TYR A 2 6.65 23.12 25.15
CA TYR A 2 6.74 24.41 25.84
C TYR A 2 8.13 24.99 25.59
N ASN A 3 8.22 26.24 25.12
CA ASN A 3 9.51 26.86 24.87
C ASN A 3 10.05 27.47 26.17
N ASN A 4 11.04 26.81 26.79
CA ASN A 4 11.74 27.32 27.97
C ASN A 4 13.06 28.03 27.62
N ALA A 5 13.37 28.21 26.32
CA ALA A 5 14.56 28.93 25.88
C ALA A 5 14.32 30.44 25.83
N THR A 6 15.40 31.22 25.93
CA THR A 6 15.38 32.69 25.82
C THR A 6 15.10 33.17 24.39
N THR A 7 15.21 32.28 23.40
CA THR A 7 15.04 32.58 21.97
C THR A 7 13.78 31.93 21.40
N SER A 8 13.21 32.55 20.37
CA SER A 8 12.11 31.93 19.61
C SER A 8 12.58 30.71 18.83
N VAL A 9 11.79 29.64 18.81
CA VAL A 9 12.13 28.38 18.13
C VAL A 9 11.15 28.12 16.98
N ASN A 10 11.66 27.61 15.85
CA ASN A 10 10.86 27.26 14.67
C ASN A 10 10.92 25.75 14.32
N GLN A 11 11.62 24.96 15.13
CA GLN A 11 11.93 23.57 14.85
C GLN A 11 11.63 22.70 16.08
N PHE A 12 11.14 21.49 15.83
CA PHE A 12 10.89 20.47 16.85
C PHE A 12 11.54 19.16 16.41
N VAL A 13 12.29 18.53 17.30
CA VAL A 13 12.91 17.22 17.02
C VAL A 13 12.03 16.11 17.56
N TYR A 14 11.67 15.16 16.71
CA TYR A 14 10.95 13.95 17.08
C TYR A 14 11.84 12.73 16.86
N SER A 15 12.00 11.91 17.90
CA SER A 15 12.75 10.65 17.83
C SER A 15 11.75 9.48 17.83
N VAL A 16 11.96 8.53 16.93
CA VAL A 16 11.22 7.26 16.92
C VAL A 16 11.87 6.29 17.89
N ASP A 17 11.06 5.45 18.53
CA ASP A 17 11.54 4.40 19.42
C ASP A 17 12.61 3.52 18.73
N PRO A 18 13.70 3.16 19.43
CA PRO A 18 14.81 2.40 18.84
C PRO A 18 14.43 1.00 18.35
N ASN A 19 13.32 0.44 18.83
CA ASN A 19 12.83 -0.88 18.44
C ASN A 19 12.00 -0.89 17.15
N VAL A 20 11.75 0.27 16.56
CA VAL A 20 10.87 0.43 15.39
C VAL A 20 11.70 0.71 14.15
N ASN A 21 11.57 -0.18 13.15
CA ASN A 21 12.25 -0.03 11.87
C ASN A 21 11.32 0.43 10.75
N ASP A 22 10.12 -0.13 10.69
CA ASP A 22 9.15 0.15 9.63
C ASP A 22 7.97 0.97 10.18
N PHE A 23 7.84 2.21 9.71
CA PHE A 23 6.76 3.09 10.13
C PHE A 23 6.44 4.16 9.09
N ILE A 24 5.23 4.68 9.17
CA ILE A 24 4.79 5.87 8.45
C ILE A 24 4.44 6.92 9.51
N ILE A 25 4.94 8.14 9.33
CA ILE A 25 4.75 9.22 10.30
C ILE A 25 4.15 10.44 9.63
N THR A 26 3.16 11.05 10.29
CA THR A 26 2.62 12.34 9.90
C THR A 26 2.59 13.28 11.10
N PHE A 27 2.97 14.53 10.85
CA PHE A 27 2.97 15.60 11.84
C PHE A 27 1.89 16.60 11.48
N LYS A 28 1.05 16.95 12.46
CA LYS A 28 -0.07 17.88 12.28
C LYS A 28 -0.10 18.91 13.40
N THR A 29 -0.62 20.09 13.09
CA THR A 29 -1.01 21.09 14.10
C THR A 29 -2.30 20.68 14.81
N GLU A 30 -2.70 21.45 15.83
CA GLU A 30 -3.99 21.26 16.49
C GLU A 30 -5.17 21.36 15.52
N ASP A 31 -5.07 22.26 14.54
CA ASP A 31 -6.03 22.47 13.45
C ASP A 31 -5.91 21.46 12.29
N ASN A 32 -5.16 20.36 12.50
CA ASN A 32 -4.91 19.29 11.52
C ASN A 32 -4.17 19.73 10.25
N VAL A 33 -3.43 20.85 10.28
CA VAL A 33 -2.56 21.27 9.18
C VAL A 33 -1.28 20.43 9.19
N ILE A 34 -0.94 19.82 8.06
CA ILE A 34 0.24 18.96 7.92
C ILE A 34 1.51 19.81 8.01
N LEU A 35 2.46 19.37 8.83
CA LEU A 35 3.75 20.02 9.02
C LEU A 35 4.82 19.33 8.15
N SER A 36 5.63 20.14 7.48
CA SER A 36 6.80 19.66 6.75
C SER A 36 7.90 19.23 7.73
N TYR A 37 8.60 18.14 7.41
CA TYR A 37 9.69 17.63 8.22
C TYR A 37 10.86 17.19 7.36
N ARG A 38 12.04 17.04 7.98
CA ARG A 38 13.24 16.49 7.37
C ARG A 38 13.77 15.37 8.24
N LYS A 39 14.14 14.25 7.63
CA LYS A 39 14.81 13.14 8.33
C LYS A 39 16.27 13.54 8.60
N GLN A 40 16.68 13.52 9.87
CA GLN A 40 18.06 13.85 10.29
C GLN A 40 18.93 12.58 10.38
N SER A 41 18.42 11.53 11.00
CA SER A 41 19.17 10.27 11.16
C SER A 41 18.77 9.23 10.10
N LEU A 42 19.77 8.62 9.46
CA LEU A 42 19.59 7.52 8.50
C LEU A 42 19.52 6.13 9.16
N SER A 43 19.87 6.02 10.44
CA SER A 43 19.84 4.77 11.21
C SER A 43 19.00 4.91 12.48
N ALA A 44 18.48 3.80 12.99
CA ALA A 44 17.75 3.80 14.26
C ALA A 44 18.66 4.24 15.43
N PRO A 45 18.16 5.04 16.39
CA PRO A 45 16.84 5.67 16.41
C PRO A 45 16.69 6.75 15.34
N TYR A 46 15.57 6.74 14.62
CA TYR A 46 15.30 7.72 13.57
C TYR A 46 14.88 9.04 14.20
N GLU A 47 15.50 10.13 13.75
CA GLU A 47 15.18 11.48 14.21
C GLU A 47 14.67 12.34 13.06
N PHE A 48 13.62 13.11 13.34
CA PHE A 48 12.94 13.98 12.40
C PHE A 48 12.94 15.41 12.93
N LEU A 49 13.40 16.33 12.09
CA LEU A 49 13.32 17.76 12.34
C LEU A 49 12.04 18.29 11.69
N VAL A 50 11.06 18.58 12.53
CA VAL A 50 9.75 19.10 12.13
C VAL A 50 9.81 20.62 12.10
N LEU A 51 9.43 21.22 10.97
CA LEU A 51 9.35 22.67 10.82
C LEU A 51 7.99 23.15 11.32
N LEU A 52 8.00 24.07 12.28
CA LEU A 52 6.79 24.64 12.85
C LEU A 52 6.25 25.73 11.92
N HIS A 53 4.93 25.77 11.74
CA HIS A 53 4.28 26.78 10.89
C HIS A 53 4.47 28.21 11.43
N LYS A 54 4.48 28.36 12.75
CA LYS A 54 4.70 29.63 13.46
C LYS A 54 5.90 29.50 14.38
N LYS A 55 6.72 30.55 14.45
CA LYS A 55 7.79 30.67 15.46
C LYS A 55 7.16 30.71 16.86
N VAL A 56 7.64 29.84 17.74
CA VAL A 56 7.19 29.74 19.12
C VAL A 56 8.02 30.68 19.96
N VAL A 57 7.38 31.68 20.56
CA VAL A 57 8.05 32.69 21.38
C VAL A 57 8.43 32.07 22.74
N MET A 58 9.29 32.76 23.50
CA MET A 58 9.64 32.37 24.86
C MET A 58 8.38 32.17 25.71
N PHE A 59 8.33 31.05 26.46
CA PHE A 59 7.22 30.65 27.31
C PHE A 59 5.87 30.38 26.62
N GLU A 60 5.84 30.31 25.29
CA GLU A 60 4.64 29.89 24.56
C GLU A 60 4.51 28.36 24.55
N LYS A 61 3.26 27.88 24.56
CA LYS A 61 2.90 26.46 24.45
C LYS A 61 2.35 26.20 23.06
N VAL A 62 2.79 25.09 22.46
CA VAL A 62 2.28 24.62 21.17
C VAL A 62 1.90 23.15 21.25
N THR A 63 0.71 22.84 20.73
CA THR A 63 0.21 21.47 20.58
C THR A 63 0.63 20.94 19.21
N ILE A 64 1.23 19.76 19.19
CA ILE A 64 1.60 19.05 17.96
C ILE A 64 0.96 17.67 18.05
N LYS A 65 0.19 17.30 17.03
CA LYS A 65 -0.39 15.96 16.88
C LYS A 65 0.55 15.14 16.02
N ILE A 66 0.91 13.96 16.51
CA ILE A 66 1.84 13.06 15.83
C ILE A 66 1.11 11.74 15.65
N GLU A 67 0.92 11.33 14.41
CA GLU A 67 0.32 10.06 14.05
C GLU A 67 1.41 9.17 13.47
N VAL A 68 1.63 8.03 14.13
CA VAL A 68 2.62 7.04 13.69
C VAL A 68 1.92 5.72 13.44
N LEU A 69 2.07 5.20 12.24
CA LEU A 69 1.59 3.90 11.84
C LEU A 69 2.78 2.94 11.82
N TYR A 70 2.83 2.02 12.77
CA TYR A 70 3.87 1.00 12.86
C TYR A 70 3.52 -0.20 11.99
N LEU A 71 4.43 -0.58 11.11
CA LEU A 71 4.28 -1.76 10.25
C LEU A 71 4.98 -2.95 10.90
N ASN A 72 4.45 -4.16 10.74
CA ASN A 72 5.07 -5.42 11.20
C ASN A 72 5.39 -5.51 12.71
N HIS A 73 4.73 -4.68 13.53
CA HIS A 73 5.06 -4.53 14.95
C HIS A 73 4.35 -5.54 15.86
N ILE A 74 3.18 -6.02 15.44
CA ILE A 74 2.45 -7.10 16.11
C ILE A 74 2.83 -8.40 15.40
N LYS A 75 3.33 -9.38 16.16
CA LYS A 75 3.79 -10.66 15.61
C LYS A 75 3.01 -11.81 16.24
N PRO A 76 2.52 -12.79 15.46
CA PRO A 76 1.91 -13.99 16.01
C PRO A 76 2.96 -14.84 16.73
N ILE A 77 2.55 -15.45 17.85
CA ILE A 77 3.40 -16.41 18.57
C ILE A 77 3.40 -17.72 17.80
N VAL A 78 4.57 -18.12 17.33
CA VAL A 78 4.79 -19.39 16.66
C VAL A 78 5.26 -20.40 17.70
N THR A 79 4.33 -20.95 18.48
CA THR A 79 4.58 -22.13 19.32
C THR A 79 3.90 -23.34 18.69
N ASP A 80 4.56 -24.50 18.69
CA ASP A 80 4.07 -25.75 18.08
C ASP A 80 2.97 -26.45 18.90
N ILE A 81 2.57 -25.88 20.04
CA ILE A 81 1.65 -26.51 21.01
C ILE A 81 0.21 -26.49 20.49
N MET A 82 -0.36 -27.63 20.10
CA MET A 82 -1.75 -27.74 19.62
C MET A 82 -2.74 -26.91 20.46
N GLY A 83 -3.28 -25.84 19.88
CA GLY A 83 -4.19 -24.93 20.55
C GLY A 83 -5.04 -24.18 19.52
N SER A 84 -6.31 -23.96 19.84
CA SER A 84 -7.32 -23.40 18.92
C SER A 84 -7.27 -21.88 18.77
N THR A 85 -6.58 -21.19 19.68
CA THR A 85 -6.53 -19.73 19.71
C THR A 85 -5.14 -19.21 19.35
N GLN A 86 -5.13 -18.22 18.47
CA GLN A 86 -3.94 -17.49 18.07
C GLN A 86 -3.62 -16.40 19.11
N HIS A 87 -2.37 -16.37 19.54
CA HIS A 87 -1.82 -15.33 20.40
C HIS A 87 -0.82 -14.49 19.64
N VAL A 88 -0.78 -13.19 19.96
CA VAL A 88 0.13 -12.23 19.33
C VAL A 88 0.90 -11.46 20.39
N VAL A 89 2.09 -11.02 20.02
CA VAL A 89 2.98 -10.20 20.85
C VAL A 89 3.04 -8.80 20.27
N TYR A 90 2.83 -7.82 21.13
CA TYR A 90 3.19 -6.43 20.91
C TYR A 90 4.38 -6.08 21.80
N THR A 91 5.40 -5.42 21.23
CA THR A 91 6.58 -4.94 21.96
C THR A 91 6.78 -3.45 21.72
N GLY A 92 6.38 -2.58 22.63
CA GLY A 92 6.53 -1.13 22.48
C GLY A 92 7.31 -0.47 23.61
N ASN A 93 7.42 0.84 23.55
CA ASN A 93 7.90 1.66 24.66
C ASN A 93 6.71 2.11 25.52
N LEU A 94 6.86 2.03 26.84
CA LEU A 94 5.88 2.58 27.79
C LEU A 94 6.03 4.10 27.93
N CYS A 95 7.27 4.58 27.77
CA CYS A 95 7.65 5.98 27.86
C CYS A 95 7.64 6.65 26.48
N PHE A 96 7.69 7.98 26.46
CA PHE A 96 7.87 8.74 25.22
C PHE A 96 9.36 8.93 24.95
N TYR A 97 9.89 8.25 23.94
CA TYR A 97 11.30 8.37 23.55
C TYR A 97 11.52 9.71 22.83
N SER A 98 12.08 10.68 23.53
CA SER A 98 12.30 12.02 22.98
C SER A 98 13.58 12.65 23.54
N PRO A 99 14.20 13.59 22.81
CA PRO A 99 15.38 14.33 23.29
C PRO A 99 15.05 15.31 24.41
N TYR A 100 13.76 15.56 24.67
CA TYR A 100 13.29 16.52 25.65
C TYR A 100 12.85 15.82 26.94
N GLU A 101 12.96 16.55 28.05
CA GLU A 101 12.37 16.12 29.31
C GLU A 101 10.84 16.23 29.24
N THR A 102 10.12 15.18 29.67
CA THR A 102 8.67 15.19 29.67
C THR A 102 8.12 15.27 31.09
N LEU A 103 7.45 16.38 31.39
CA LEU A 103 6.92 16.66 32.73
C LEU A 103 5.77 15.71 33.12
N LYS A 104 4.86 15.46 32.18
CA LYS A 104 3.68 14.62 32.37
C LYS A 104 3.46 13.76 31.13
N LEU A 105 3.38 12.45 31.33
CA LEU A 105 3.06 11.48 30.29
C LEU A 105 1.83 10.67 30.72
N ALA A 106 0.82 10.66 29.85
CA ALA A 106 -0.35 9.81 29.97
C ALA A 106 -0.43 8.92 28.73
N SER A 107 -0.24 7.62 28.90
CA SER A 107 -0.29 6.63 27.82
C SER A 107 -1.56 5.81 27.95
N GLN A 108 -2.33 5.70 26.87
CA GLN A 108 -3.52 4.86 26.81
C GLN A 108 -3.38 3.86 25.66
N ILE A 109 -3.51 2.58 25.99
CA ILE A 109 -3.47 1.49 25.02
C ILE A 109 -4.87 0.94 24.87
N LEU A 110 -5.35 0.86 23.64
CA LEU A 110 -6.64 0.27 23.27
C LEU A 110 -6.42 -1.12 22.70
N PHE A 111 -7.27 -2.06 23.09
CA PHE A 111 -7.21 -3.45 22.61
C PHE A 111 -8.62 -4.07 22.58
N ASN A 112 -8.75 -5.15 21.82
CA ASN A 112 -10.05 -5.76 21.54
C ASN A 112 -10.59 -6.64 22.68
N SER A 113 -9.73 -7.38 23.39
CA SER A 113 -10.11 -8.29 24.47
C SER A 113 -9.05 -8.39 25.57
N LEU A 114 -9.48 -8.58 26.83
CA LEU A 114 -8.62 -8.89 27.98
C LEU A 114 -8.27 -10.38 28.10
N GLU A 115 -8.90 -11.25 27.30
CA GLU A 115 -8.71 -12.70 27.41
C GLU A 115 -7.24 -13.08 27.17
N ASN A 116 -6.67 -13.84 28.11
CA ASN A 116 -5.28 -14.31 28.07
C ASN A 116 -4.23 -13.18 27.90
N LEU A 117 -4.54 -11.97 28.38
CA LEU A 117 -3.63 -10.84 28.35
C LEU A 117 -2.51 -11.01 29.38
N GLN A 118 -1.26 -11.11 28.91
CA GLN A 118 -0.06 -11.08 29.75
C GLN A 118 0.72 -9.80 29.46
N ILE A 119 1.08 -9.04 30.49
CA ILE A 119 1.75 -7.75 30.37
C ILE A 119 3.00 -7.74 31.24
N SER A 120 4.13 -7.26 30.72
CA SER A 120 5.37 -7.12 31.51
C SER A 120 5.25 -6.10 32.65
N HIS A 121 4.58 -4.97 32.40
CA HIS A 121 4.33 -3.91 33.38
C HIS A 121 2.84 -3.75 33.67
N ILE A 122 2.41 -4.29 34.81
CA ILE A 122 1.00 -4.24 35.24
C ILE A 122 0.58 -2.79 35.50
N SER A 123 -0.49 -2.35 34.82
CA SER A 123 -1.11 -1.06 35.09
C SER A 123 -2.00 -1.13 36.33
N LYS A 124 -2.05 -0.04 37.11
CA LYS A 124 -3.03 0.15 38.21
C LYS A 124 -4.43 0.53 37.70
N HIS A 125 -4.55 0.93 36.44
CA HIS A 125 -5.80 1.41 35.82
C HIS A 125 -6.13 0.57 34.59
N ILE A 126 -6.73 -0.60 34.83
CA ILE A 126 -7.17 -1.55 33.82
C ILE A 126 -8.68 -1.42 33.64
N THR A 127 -9.12 -1.27 32.39
CA THR A 127 -10.53 -1.37 32.01
C THR A 127 -10.69 -2.51 31.00
N LYS A 128 -11.93 -2.92 30.71
CA LYS A 128 -12.23 -4.02 29.77
C LYS A 128 -11.59 -3.88 28.37
N LYS A 129 -11.27 -2.66 27.93
CA LYS A 129 -10.74 -2.36 26.57
C LYS A 129 -9.55 -1.39 26.56
N SER A 130 -9.10 -0.92 27.72
CA SER A 130 -8.00 0.05 27.77
C SER A 130 -7.10 -0.09 29.00
N LEU A 131 -5.80 0.10 28.78
CA LEU A 131 -4.78 0.20 29.81
C LEU A 131 -4.28 1.64 29.86
N LYS A 132 -4.26 2.25 31.05
CA LYS A 132 -3.75 3.61 31.23
C LYS A 132 -2.49 3.62 32.08
N TYR A 133 -1.50 4.38 31.69
CA TYR A 133 -0.24 4.57 32.41
C TYR A 133 0.03 6.06 32.60
N PHE A 134 0.56 6.41 33.77
CA PHE A 134 0.87 7.78 34.14
C PHE A 134 2.29 7.87 34.66
N HIS A 135 3.11 8.68 34.02
CA HIS A 135 4.49 8.95 34.42
C HIS A 135 4.70 10.46 34.57
N LYS A 136 5.58 10.85 35.49
CA LYS A 136 5.99 12.25 35.72
C LYS A 136 7.51 12.35 35.59
N ASN A 137 7.98 13.47 35.06
CA ASN A 137 9.40 13.81 34.93
C ASN A 137 10.23 12.69 34.29
N VAL A 138 9.83 12.25 33.10
CA VAL A 138 10.58 11.22 32.36
C VAL A 138 11.79 11.89 31.70
N LYS A 139 12.97 11.32 31.94
CA LYS A 139 14.24 11.82 31.42
C LYS A 139 14.31 11.71 29.89
N PRO A 140 15.11 12.53 29.21
CA PRO A 140 15.39 12.38 27.79
C PRO A 140 15.82 10.96 27.43
N TYR A 141 15.39 10.47 26.26
CA TYR A 141 15.72 9.16 25.70
C TYR A 141 15.45 7.97 26.63
N THR A 142 14.45 8.07 27.49
CA THR A 142 14.05 6.95 28.36
C THR A 142 13.28 5.90 27.57
N PHE A 143 13.73 4.65 27.66
CA PHE A 143 13.10 3.50 27.01
C PHE A 143 12.74 2.43 28.05
N VAL A 144 11.45 2.13 28.19
CA VAL A 144 10.93 1.08 29.08
C VAL A 144 10.13 0.09 28.24
N LEU A 145 10.66 -1.13 28.11
CA LEU A 145 10.07 -2.15 27.25
C LEU A 145 8.72 -2.66 27.79
N LEU A 146 7.66 -2.40 27.04
CA LEU A 146 6.34 -2.98 27.26
C LEU A 146 6.14 -4.17 26.32
N LYS A 147 6.02 -5.37 26.89
CA LYS A 147 5.62 -6.57 26.16
C LYS A 147 4.20 -6.94 26.56
N MET A 148 3.31 -7.06 25.57
CA MET A 148 1.94 -7.51 25.75
C MET A 148 1.68 -8.75 24.89
N VAL A 149 1.15 -9.80 25.50
CA VAL A 149 0.66 -11.00 24.82
C VAL A 149 -0.84 -11.02 24.95
N TYR A 150 -1.58 -11.15 23.85
CA TYR A 150 -3.05 -11.23 23.89
C TYR A 150 -3.57 -12.18 22.81
N SER A 151 -4.83 -12.63 22.94
CA SER A 151 -5.48 -13.45 21.92
C SER A 151 -6.02 -12.56 20.78
N ASP A 152 -5.73 -12.94 19.54
CA ASP A 152 -6.34 -12.32 18.36
C ASP A 152 -6.81 -13.40 17.39
N SER A 153 -8.05 -13.27 16.94
CA SER A 153 -8.73 -14.22 16.04
C SER A 153 -8.79 -13.74 14.60
N ASN A 154 -8.30 -12.54 14.32
CA ASN A 154 -8.28 -12.00 12.98
C ASN A 154 -7.17 -12.65 12.14
N PRO A 155 -7.39 -12.87 10.83
CA PRO A 155 -6.34 -13.35 9.94
C PRO A 155 -5.25 -12.30 9.78
N PHE A 156 -3.99 -12.73 9.76
CA PHE A 156 -2.82 -11.85 9.61
C PHE A 156 -2.40 -11.83 8.15
N PHE A 157 -3.22 -11.20 7.32
CA PHE A 157 -2.95 -11.12 5.89
C PHE A 157 -1.83 -10.13 5.60
N ARG A 158 -0.93 -10.54 4.71
CA ARG A 158 0.14 -9.71 4.16
C ARG A 158 0.24 -9.97 2.67
N ILE A 159 0.31 -8.90 1.89
CA ILE A 159 0.64 -9.02 0.47
C ILE A 159 2.16 -9.11 0.41
N THR A 160 2.70 -10.29 0.08
CA THR A 160 4.15 -10.48 0.00
C THR A 160 4.70 -9.83 -1.25
N GLN A 161 3.96 -9.89 -2.36
CA GLN A 161 4.35 -9.33 -3.64
C GLN A 161 3.11 -8.81 -4.39
N LEU A 162 3.19 -7.57 -4.84
CA LEU A 162 2.24 -6.94 -5.75
C LEU A 162 2.97 -6.59 -7.05
N GLU A 163 2.54 -7.17 -8.17
CA GLU A 163 2.97 -6.76 -9.50
C GLU A 163 1.80 -6.07 -10.20
N ARG A 164 1.86 -4.74 -10.27
CA ARG A 164 0.87 -3.91 -10.94
C ARG A 164 1.38 -3.50 -12.31
N THR A 165 0.62 -3.77 -13.35
CA THR A 165 0.91 -3.34 -14.72
C THR A 165 -0.17 -2.37 -15.18
N ILE A 166 0.24 -1.17 -15.58
CA ILE A 166 -0.61 -0.11 -16.12
C ILE A 166 -0.27 0.04 -17.60
N ASP A 167 -1.14 -0.45 -18.47
CA ASP A 167 -0.99 -0.38 -19.92
C ASP A 167 -1.76 0.83 -20.47
N VAL A 168 -1.00 1.86 -20.86
CA VAL A 168 -1.53 3.12 -21.35
C VAL A 168 -1.74 3.06 -22.85
N SER A 169 -3.00 3.11 -23.27
CA SER A 169 -3.37 3.17 -24.69
C SER A 169 -4.10 4.46 -25.01
N HIS A 170 -3.71 5.10 -26.13
CA HIS A 170 -4.41 6.27 -26.66
C HIS A 170 -5.70 5.90 -27.42
N TYR A 171 -6.05 4.61 -27.53
CA TYR A 171 -7.33 4.14 -28.07
C TYR A 171 -8.49 4.20 -27.05
N GLY A 172 -8.41 5.08 -26.06
CA GLY A 172 -9.53 5.43 -25.19
C GLY A 172 -9.58 4.72 -23.83
N LYS A 173 -8.84 3.62 -23.62
CA LYS A 173 -8.83 2.89 -22.33
C LYS A 173 -7.40 2.65 -21.82
N ILE A 174 -7.25 2.67 -20.50
CA ILE A 174 -6.05 2.23 -19.79
C ILE A 174 -6.36 0.87 -19.16
N GLY A 175 -5.51 -0.12 -19.41
CA GLY A 175 -5.61 -1.43 -18.78
C GLY A 175 -4.83 -1.45 -17.47
N VAL A 176 -5.42 -1.98 -16.41
CA VAL A 176 -4.73 -2.24 -15.15
C VAL A 176 -4.80 -3.74 -14.85
N GLU A 177 -3.66 -4.33 -14.52
CA GLU A 177 -3.54 -5.72 -14.12
C GLU A 177 -2.67 -5.82 -12.87
N ASP A 178 -3.28 -6.26 -11.77
CA ASP A 178 -2.64 -6.48 -10.49
C ASP A 178 -2.51 -7.98 -10.24
N LYS A 179 -1.27 -8.48 -10.17
CA LYS A 179 -0.97 -9.84 -9.73
C LYS A 179 -0.53 -9.77 -8.27
N ILE A 180 -1.32 -10.39 -7.40
CA ILE A 180 -1.20 -10.27 -5.94
C ILE A 180 -0.85 -11.64 -5.36
N THR A 181 0.23 -11.69 -4.59
CA THR A 181 0.56 -12.82 -3.72
C THR A 181 0.15 -12.48 -2.30
N LEU A 182 -0.89 -13.13 -1.80
CA LEU A 182 -1.45 -12.93 -0.47
C LEU A 182 -1.06 -14.10 0.44
N HIS A 183 -0.46 -13.79 1.59
CA HIS A 183 -0.06 -14.78 2.59
C HIS A 183 -0.75 -14.48 3.91
N ASN A 184 -1.20 -15.51 4.61
CA ASN A 184 -1.62 -15.37 6.01
C ASN A 184 -0.42 -15.70 6.91
N GLU A 185 0.21 -14.67 7.45
CA GLU A 185 1.38 -14.77 8.34
C GLU A 185 1.01 -15.19 9.78
N GLY A 186 -0.26 -15.54 10.02
CA GLY A 186 -0.73 -16.05 11.31
C GLY A 186 0.00 -17.31 11.78
N ARG A 187 -0.33 -17.75 12.99
CA ARG A 187 0.27 -18.95 13.59
C ARG A 187 -0.04 -20.20 12.74
N LYS A 188 0.99 -20.88 12.22
CA LYS A 188 0.83 -22.11 11.42
C LYS A 188 -0.06 -23.12 12.14
N PHE A 189 -1.12 -23.55 11.46
CA PHE A 189 -2.05 -24.54 11.97
C PHE A 189 -1.62 -25.94 11.51
N PHE A 190 -1.54 -26.88 12.46
CA PHE A 190 -1.27 -28.30 12.19
C PHE A 190 -2.46 -29.11 12.70
N GLY A 191 -3.25 -29.71 11.79
CA GLY A 191 -4.39 -30.54 12.13
C GLY A 191 -5.49 -30.55 11.07
N THR A 192 -6.57 -31.27 11.37
CA THR A 192 -7.78 -31.28 10.54
C THR A 192 -8.48 -29.93 10.60
N VAL A 193 -8.81 -29.37 9.43
CA VAL A 193 -9.40 -28.04 9.33
C VAL A 193 -10.92 -28.14 9.38
N ASP A 194 -11.50 -27.80 10.52
CA ASP A 194 -12.94 -27.59 10.62
C ASP A 194 -13.29 -26.11 10.42
N ILE A 195 -13.69 -25.76 9.20
CA ILE A 195 -14.05 -24.38 8.83
C ILE A 195 -15.34 -23.94 9.55
N HIS A 196 -16.27 -24.87 9.79
CA HIS A 196 -17.60 -24.55 10.32
C HIS A 196 -17.66 -24.39 11.83
N GLN A 197 -16.71 -24.96 12.57
CA GLN A 197 -16.69 -24.89 14.03
C GLN A 197 -15.78 -23.78 14.54
N ASN A 198 -14.65 -23.52 13.88
CA ASN A 198 -13.69 -22.52 14.33
C ASN A 198 -13.99 -21.12 13.75
N PRO A 199 -14.30 -20.10 14.58
CA PRO A 199 -14.53 -18.72 14.13
C PRO A 199 -13.35 -18.11 13.36
N GLN A 200 -12.10 -18.48 13.72
CA GLN A 200 -10.91 -18.01 13.01
C GLN A 200 -10.89 -18.53 11.57
N HIS A 201 -11.19 -19.82 11.39
CA HIS A 201 -11.24 -20.45 10.07
C HIS A 201 -12.39 -19.88 9.22
N LYS A 202 -13.53 -19.53 9.84
CA LYS A 202 -14.63 -18.81 9.16
C LYS A 202 -14.18 -17.47 8.60
N LYS A 203 -13.48 -16.66 9.40
CA LYS A 203 -12.93 -15.36 8.96
C LYS A 203 -11.92 -15.54 7.83
N ALA A 204 -11.04 -16.53 7.92
CA ALA A 204 -10.07 -16.88 6.87
C ALA A 204 -10.72 -17.43 5.57
N SER A 205 -11.96 -17.92 5.65
CA SER A 205 -12.78 -18.35 4.50
C SER A 205 -13.77 -17.26 4.03
N GLY A 206 -13.65 -16.05 4.55
CA GLY A 206 -14.57 -14.94 4.27
C GLY A 206 -14.54 -14.46 2.81
N TRP A 207 -15.45 -13.54 2.50
CA TRP A 207 -15.36 -12.74 1.29
C TRP A 207 -14.28 -11.68 1.46
N PHE A 208 -13.50 -11.48 0.40
CA PHE A 208 -12.56 -10.39 0.26
C PHE A 208 -13.20 -9.27 -0.53
N TYR A 209 -12.86 -8.03 -0.19
CA TYR A 209 -13.44 -6.84 -0.79
C TYR A 209 -12.31 -5.94 -1.27
N THR A 210 -12.35 -5.62 -2.56
CA THR A 210 -11.42 -4.70 -3.23
C THR A 210 -12.20 -3.53 -3.78
N HIS A 211 -11.74 -2.32 -3.55
CA HIS A 211 -12.35 -1.08 -3.99
C HIS A 211 -11.67 -0.60 -5.27
N LEU A 212 -12.47 -0.38 -6.30
CA LEU A 212 -12.05 0.01 -7.63
C LEU A 212 -12.62 1.39 -7.97
N PRO A 213 -11.98 2.14 -8.88
CA PRO A 213 -12.54 3.37 -9.41
C PRO A 213 -13.99 3.17 -9.92
N ALA A 214 -14.83 4.20 -9.78
CA ALA A 214 -16.22 4.15 -10.23
C ALA A 214 -16.33 3.82 -11.74
N SER A 215 -15.35 4.27 -12.51
CA SER A 215 -15.23 4.09 -13.95
C SER A 215 -14.62 2.76 -14.38
N ALA A 216 -14.29 1.87 -13.44
CA ALA A 216 -13.71 0.57 -13.76
C ALA A 216 -14.68 -0.29 -14.59
N GLU A 217 -14.23 -0.72 -15.76
CA GLU A 217 -14.93 -1.59 -16.70
C GLU A 217 -14.17 -2.91 -16.88
N ASN A 218 -14.84 -3.91 -17.47
CA ASN A 218 -14.22 -5.19 -17.82
C ASN A 218 -13.44 -5.84 -16.66
N ILE A 219 -14.02 -5.78 -15.46
CA ILE A 219 -13.41 -6.32 -14.23
C ILE A 219 -13.35 -7.85 -14.33
N GLN A 220 -12.15 -8.40 -14.16
CA GLN A 220 -11.87 -9.83 -14.19
C GLN A 220 -11.05 -10.22 -12.97
N TYR A 221 -11.45 -11.31 -12.34
CA TYR A 221 -10.74 -11.97 -11.26
C TYR A 221 -10.37 -13.39 -11.68
N LYS A 222 -9.08 -13.72 -11.60
CA LYS A 222 -8.52 -15.03 -11.97
C LYS A 222 -7.55 -15.51 -10.91
N ASP A 223 -7.56 -16.80 -10.62
CA ASP A 223 -6.50 -17.41 -9.83
C ASP A 223 -5.37 -17.92 -10.75
N GLU A 224 -4.29 -18.47 -10.20
CA GLU A 224 -3.19 -19.06 -10.98
C GLU A 224 -3.66 -20.12 -12.00
N ILE A 225 -4.71 -20.88 -11.66
CA ILE A 225 -5.26 -21.97 -12.48
C ILE A 225 -6.44 -21.48 -13.33
N GLY A 226 -6.59 -20.17 -13.52
CA GLY A 226 -7.60 -19.54 -14.38
C GLY A 226 -8.83 -19.01 -13.65
N ASN A 227 -9.92 -18.82 -14.40
CA ASN A 227 -11.10 -18.11 -13.91
C ASN A 227 -11.67 -18.73 -12.63
N SER A 228 -12.12 -17.86 -11.73
CA SER A 228 -12.82 -18.25 -10.51
C SER A 228 -14.25 -17.73 -10.56
N SER A 229 -15.23 -18.61 -10.33
CA SER A 229 -16.66 -18.28 -10.44
C SER A 229 -17.21 -17.55 -9.21
N LYS A 230 -16.43 -17.39 -8.14
CA LYS A 230 -16.88 -16.76 -6.89
C LYS A 230 -16.47 -15.29 -6.81
N SER A 231 -17.09 -14.45 -7.64
CA SER A 231 -16.94 -13.00 -7.57
C SER A 231 -18.26 -12.27 -7.84
N LYS A 232 -18.40 -11.08 -7.26
CA LYS A 232 -19.55 -10.18 -7.43
C LYS A 232 -19.07 -8.73 -7.40
N VAL A 233 -19.55 -7.92 -8.33
CA VAL A 233 -19.26 -6.49 -8.36
C VAL A 233 -20.45 -5.70 -7.81
N PHE A 234 -20.19 -4.90 -6.79
CA PHE A 234 -21.13 -3.93 -6.24
C PHE A 234 -20.82 -2.55 -6.80
N HIS A 235 -21.87 -1.82 -7.18
CA HIS A 235 -21.77 -0.51 -7.80
C HIS A 235 -22.23 0.53 -6.78
N TYR A 236 -21.34 1.43 -6.39
CA TYR A 236 -21.65 2.58 -5.55
C TYR A 236 -21.49 3.87 -6.35
N ARG A 237 -21.96 4.98 -5.81
CA ARG A 237 -21.92 6.29 -6.48
C ARG A 237 -20.50 6.74 -6.83
N ASN A 238 -19.54 6.50 -5.94
CA ASN A 238 -18.17 7.04 -6.05
C ASN A 238 -17.11 5.96 -6.29
N TYR A 239 -17.45 4.68 -6.23
CA TYR A 239 -16.52 3.56 -6.41
C TYR A 239 -17.28 2.27 -6.76
N LYS A 240 -16.55 1.26 -7.21
CA LYS A 240 -17.04 -0.12 -7.33
C LYS A 240 -16.36 -0.99 -6.30
N THR A 241 -17.03 -2.01 -5.81
CA THR A 241 -16.41 -3.02 -4.93
C THR A 241 -16.47 -4.38 -5.61
N LEU A 242 -15.32 -4.98 -5.85
CA LEU A 242 -15.23 -6.39 -6.19
C LEU A 242 -15.21 -7.20 -4.90
N ALA A 243 -16.27 -7.96 -4.64
CA ALA A 243 -16.28 -8.99 -3.63
C ALA A 243 -15.91 -10.32 -4.28
N PHE A 244 -14.90 -11.01 -3.76
CA PHE A 244 -14.48 -12.32 -4.29
C PHE A 244 -14.11 -13.27 -3.16
N LYS A 245 -14.09 -14.57 -3.47
CA LYS A 245 -13.69 -15.59 -2.52
C LYS A 245 -12.61 -16.48 -3.13
N PRO A 246 -11.46 -16.68 -2.44
CA PRO A 246 -10.45 -17.63 -2.90
C PRO A 246 -11.00 -19.06 -2.93
N ARG A 247 -10.41 -19.93 -3.76
CA ARG A 247 -10.85 -21.33 -3.91
C ARG A 247 -10.82 -22.13 -2.61
N TYR A 248 -9.88 -21.80 -1.73
CA TYR A 248 -9.68 -22.42 -0.43
C TYR A 248 -9.59 -21.36 0.67
N PRO A 249 -9.93 -21.68 1.92
CA PRO A 249 -9.74 -20.75 3.04
C PRO A 249 -8.26 -20.42 3.20
N LEU A 250 -7.93 -19.13 3.38
CA LEU A 250 -6.53 -18.71 3.54
C LEU A 250 -6.13 -18.82 5.01
N LEU A 251 -5.96 -20.06 5.49
CA LEU A 251 -5.53 -20.35 6.85
C LEU A 251 -4.11 -19.87 7.11
N SER A 252 -3.75 -19.76 8.38
CA SER A 252 -2.43 -19.33 8.82
C SER A 252 -1.31 -20.21 8.24
N GLY A 253 -0.35 -19.57 7.58
CA GLY A 253 0.75 -20.19 6.85
C GLY A 253 0.46 -20.43 5.36
N TRP A 254 -0.80 -20.38 4.92
CA TRP A 254 -1.16 -20.59 3.52
C TRP A 254 -0.98 -19.30 2.72
N LYS A 255 -0.61 -19.46 1.45
CA LYS A 255 -0.54 -18.37 0.46
C LYS A 255 -1.48 -18.65 -0.69
N THR A 256 -1.98 -17.61 -1.32
CA THR A 256 -2.73 -17.66 -2.57
C THR A 256 -2.21 -16.57 -3.51
N VAL A 257 -2.32 -16.82 -4.81
CA VAL A 257 -1.94 -15.87 -5.85
C VAL A 257 -3.12 -15.72 -6.78
N TYR A 258 -3.46 -14.46 -7.06
CA TYR A 258 -4.55 -14.13 -7.96
C TYR A 258 -4.23 -12.88 -8.78
N ILE A 259 -4.93 -12.75 -9.89
CA ILE A 259 -4.82 -11.66 -10.85
C ILE A 259 -6.16 -10.93 -10.89
N LEU A 260 -6.09 -9.63 -10.66
CA LEU A 260 -7.19 -8.70 -10.79
C LEU A 260 -6.93 -7.80 -12.01
N LYS A 261 -7.85 -7.80 -12.97
CA LYS A 261 -7.72 -6.97 -14.18
C LYS A 261 -8.96 -6.11 -14.35
N TYR A 262 -8.77 -4.86 -14.73
CA TYR A 262 -9.86 -3.96 -15.07
C TYR A 262 -9.37 -2.88 -16.05
N GLN A 263 -10.30 -2.16 -16.64
CA GLN A 263 -10.00 -1.04 -17.53
C GLN A 263 -10.62 0.24 -17.00
N VAL A 264 -9.98 1.37 -17.25
CA VAL A 264 -10.53 2.69 -16.95
C VAL A 264 -10.48 3.57 -18.20
N PRO A 265 -11.43 4.51 -18.38
CA PRO A 265 -11.40 5.41 -19.50
C PRO A 265 -10.22 6.38 -19.37
N THR A 266 -9.52 6.62 -20.48
CA THR A 266 -8.35 7.52 -20.52
C THR A 266 -8.68 8.94 -20.07
N ILE A 267 -9.90 9.42 -20.32
CA ILE A 267 -10.28 10.82 -20.07
C ILE A 267 -10.18 11.24 -18.59
N GLU A 268 -10.22 10.30 -17.67
CA GLU A 268 -10.13 10.58 -16.22
C GLU A 268 -8.69 10.72 -15.72
N TYR A 269 -7.74 10.06 -16.38
CA TYR A 269 -6.36 9.89 -15.89
C TYR A 269 -5.30 10.46 -16.82
N LEU A 270 -5.63 10.66 -18.10
CA LEU A 270 -4.73 11.14 -19.14
C LEU A 270 -5.14 12.55 -19.57
N TYR A 271 -4.38 13.53 -19.09
CA TYR A 271 -4.59 14.94 -19.39
C TYR A 271 -3.76 15.36 -20.60
N ARG A 272 -4.39 16.06 -21.54
CA ARG A 272 -3.70 16.72 -22.65
C ARG A 272 -3.23 18.10 -22.18
N LEU A 273 -1.93 18.32 -22.14
CA LEU A 273 -1.34 19.62 -21.79
C LEU A 273 -1.23 20.52 -23.03
N ASP A 274 -0.71 19.96 -24.13
CA ASP A 274 -0.50 20.65 -25.41
C ASP A 274 -0.95 19.76 -26.59
N ALA A 275 -0.70 20.20 -27.83
CA ALA A 275 -1.00 19.42 -29.03
C ALA A 275 -0.38 18.00 -29.00
N PHE A 276 0.84 17.87 -28.48
CA PHE A 276 1.62 16.63 -28.46
C PHE A 276 2.05 16.20 -27.05
N ARG A 277 1.68 16.92 -26.00
CA ARG A 277 2.14 16.67 -24.63
C ARG A 277 1.02 16.14 -23.76
N PHE A 278 1.28 15.02 -23.09
CA PHE A 278 0.32 14.33 -22.25
C PHE A 278 0.87 14.15 -20.83
N LYS A 279 -0.02 14.23 -19.85
CA LYS A 279 0.23 13.97 -18.44
C LYS A 279 -0.68 12.84 -17.98
N LEU A 280 -0.09 11.70 -17.62
CA LEU A 280 -0.77 10.61 -16.93
C LEU A 280 -0.63 10.82 -15.42
N GLN A 281 -1.74 10.75 -14.70
CA GLN A 281 -1.74 10.76 -13.23
C GLN A 281 -2.65 9.65 -12.73
N MET A 282 -2.11 8.73 -11.93
CA MET A 282 -2.84 7.61 -11.35
C MET A 282 -2.25 7.24 -9.98
N ARG A 283 -3.04 6.52 -9.19
CA ARG A 283 -2.57 5.93 -7.93
C ARG A 283 -1.48 4.90 -8.19
N THR A 284 -0.42 4.97 -7.39
CA THR A 284 0.70 4.01 -7.49
C THR A 284 0.26 2.61 -7.06
N VAL A 285 -0.50 2.52 -5.97
CA VAL A 285 -1.13 1.28 -5.48
C VAL A 285 -2.58 1.61 -5.15
N ASP A 286 -3.51 0.75 -5.59
CA ASP A 286 -4.93 0.91 -5.28
C ASP A 286 -5.28 0.09 -4.05
N HIS A 287 -6.49 0.33 -3.54
CA HIS A 287 -7.00 -0.45 -2.43
C HIS A 287 -7.15 -1.92 -2.84
N ILE A 288 -6.47 -2.83 -2.15
CA ILE A 288 -6.55 -4.27 -2.43
C ILE A 288 -7.37 -4.97 -1.36
N LEU A 289 -6.99 -4.78 -0.10
CA LEU A 289 -7.60 -5.36 1.09
C LEU A 289 -7.43 -4.41 2.26
N ASN A 290 -8.48 -4.30 3.08
CA ASN A 290 -8.45 -3.51 4.31
C ASN A 290 -7.33 -3.94 5.26
N ASP A 291 -6.58 -2.97 5.77
CA ASP A 291 -5.57 -3.12 6.82
C ASP A 291 -4.42 -4.09 6.47
N VAL A 292 -4.13 -4.25 5.18
CA VAL A 292 -3.03 -5.10 4.70
C VAL A 292 -1.84 -4.28 4.22
N VAL A 293 -0.65 -4.69 4.65
CA VAL A 293 0.62 -4.10 4.20
C VAL A 293 1.17 -4.90 3.03
N THR A 294 1.65 -4.20 2.02
CA THR A 294 2.35 -4.77 0.87
C THR A 294 3.85 -4.74 1.11
N LYS A 295 4.47 -5.91 1.26
CA LYS A 295 5.92 -6.01 1.52
C LYS A 295 6.74 -5.52 0.34
N GLU A 296 6.43 -5.99 -0.86
CA GLU A 296 7.12 -5.62 -2.10
C GLU A 296 6.07 -5.24 -3.16
N ALA A 297 6.17 -4.01 -3.66
CA ALA A 297 5.30 -3.48 -4.70
C ALA A 297 6.13 -3.14 -5.95
N LEU A 298 5.79 -3.75 -7.07
CA LEU A 298 6.39 -3.52 -8.38
C LEU A 298 5.32 -2.94 -9.30
N VAL A 299 5.45 -1.66 -9.64
CA VAL A 299 4.51 -0.95 -10.52
C VAL A 299 5.18 -0.72 -11.87
N LYS A 300 4.63 -1.31 -12.92
CA LYS A 300 5.10 -1.21 -14.29
C LYS A 300 4.15 -0.33 -15.08
N ILE A 301 4.64 0.82 -15.55
CA ILE A 301 3.86 1.75 -16.37
C ILE A 301 4.33 1.57 -17.81
N VAL A 302 3.48 0.99 -18.65
CA VAL A 302 3.75 0.72 -20.06
C VAL A 302 3.19 1.87 -20.89
N LEU A 303 4.07 2.74 -21.37
CA LEU A 303 3.70 3.90 -22.19
C LEU A 303 3.33 3.50 -23.62
N PRO A 304 2.55 4.31 -24.35
CA PRO A 304 2.26 4.04 -25.75
C PRO A 304 3.54 3.97 -26.58
N GLU A 305 3.48 3.26 -27.70
CA GLU A 305 4.57 3.21 -28.67
C GLU A 305 4.94 4.63 -29.13
N SER A 306 6.24 4.90 -29.32
CA SER A 306 6.75 6.21 -29.76
C SER A 306 6.51 7.36 -28.77
N ALA A 307 6.29 7.07 -27.48
CA ALA A 307 6.38 8.08 -26.43
C ALA A 307 7.83 8.57 -26.28
N ILE A 308 8.05 9.89 -26.26
CA ILE A 308 9.38 10.51 -26.17
C ILE A 308 9.41 11.52 -25.03
N GLY A 309 10.60 11.80 -24.48
CA GLY A 309 10.80 12.87 -23.50
C GLY A 309 10.07 12.62 -22.18
N VAL A 310 10.12 11.37 -21.72
CA VAL A 310 9.43 10.88 -20.52
C VAL A 310 10.00 11.57 -19.28
N LYS A 311 9.12 12.18 -18.47
CA LYS A 311 9.44 12.74 -17.16
C LYS A 311 8.52 12.08 -16.13
N VAL A 312 9.10 11.58 -15.05
CA VAL A 312 8.37 10.83 -14.03
C VAL A 312 8.53 11.55 -12.69
N LYS A 313 7.40 11.79 -12.02
CA LYS A 313 7.33 12.21 -10.62
C LYS A 313 6.75 11.05 -9.82
N ILE A 314 7.49 10.60 -8.81
CA ILE A 314 7.24 9.39 -8.05
C ILE A 314 7.05 9.76 -6.58
N PRO A 315 6.16 9.08 -5.83
CA PRO A 315 6.07 9.23 -4.38
C PRO A 315 7.36 8.81 -3.66
N ASP A 316 7.63 9.41 -2.49
CA ASP A 316 8.86 9.17 -1.72
C ASP A 316 9.08 7.70 -1.30
N GLN A 317 8.01 6.89 -1.25
CA GLN A 317 8.06 5.48 -0.86
C GLN A 317 8.55 4.55 -1.98
N PHE A 318 8.67 5.07 -3.20
CA PHE A 318 9.02 4.29 -4.39
C PHE A 318 10.33 4.79 -4.99
N VAL A 319 11.12 3.84 -5.47
CA VAL A 319 12.35 4.10 -6.20
C VAL A 319 12.14 3.69 -7.65
N SER A 320 12.41 4.59 -8.59
CA SER A 320 12.42 4.23 -10.01
C SER A 320 13.59 3.31 -10.31
N ARG A 321 13.34 2.23 -11.03
CA ARG A 321 14.36 1.53 -11.81
C ARG A 321 14.27 2.00 -13.27
N LEU A 322 15.43 1.98 -13.94
CA LEU A 322 15.63 2.43 -15.32
C LEU A 322 14.61 1.81 -16.30
N ASP A 323 14.31 2.54 -17.38
CA ASP A 323 13.44 2.13 -18.48
C ASP A 323 13.84 0.76 -19.05
N GLU A 324 13.02 -0.27 -18.79
CA GLU A 324 13.14 -1.53 -19.51
C GLU A 324 12.40 -1.38 -20.85
N LYS A 325 13.07 -1.67 -21.97
CA LYS A 325 12.38 -1.77 -23.26
C LYS A 325 11.68 -3.12 -23.32
N SER A 326 10.36 -3.12 -23.55
CA SER A 326 9.61 -4.37 -23.72
C SER A 326 10.12 -5.14 -24.95
N PHE A 327 10.38 -6.44 -24.79
CA PHE A 327 10.75 -7.34 -25.89
C PHE A 327 9.55 -7.67 -26.81
N SER A 328 8.32 -7.31 -26.40
CA SER A 328 7.09 -7.56 -27.18
C SER A 328 6.95 -6.54 -28.32
N ASN A 329 7.62 -6.83 -29.44
CA ASN A 329 7.43 -6.35 -30.84
C ASN A 329 7.30 -4.84 -31.16
N LEU A 330 7.22 -3.93 -30.18
CA LEU A 330 6.88 -2.51 -30.42
C LEU A 330 7.76 -1.50 -29.64
N ASN A 331 8.88 -1.92 -29.04
CA ASN A 331 9.83 -1.04 -28.33
C ASN A 331 9.15 -0.01 -27.40
N ARG A 332 8.12 -0.42 -26.65
CA ARG A 332 7.41 0.46 -25.71
C ARG A 332 8.28 0.74 -24.49
N HIS A 333 8.27 1.99 -24.01
CA HIS A 333 8.92 2.38 -22.76
C HIS A 333 8.15 1.80 -21.56
N ILE A 334 8.85 1.09 -20.68
CA ILE A 334 8.31 0.61 -19.41
C ILE A 334 9.05 1.30 -18.28
N ILE A 335 8.32 2.08 -17.48
CA ILE A 335 8.83 2.64 -16.24
C ILE A 335 8.53 1.66 -15.12
N VAL A 336 9.54 1.28 -14.34
CA VAL A 336 9.37 0.34 -13.22
C VAL A 336 9.60 1.07 -11.90
N LEU A 337 8.61 1.04 -11.02
CA LEU A 337 8.67 1.61 -9.68
C LEU A 337 8.71 0.48 -8.64
N ASN A 338 9.71 0.50 -7.77
CA ASN A 338 9.87 -0.46 -6.69
C ASN A 338 9.56 0.21 -5.35
N GLY A 339 8.57 -0.31 -4.63
CA GLY A 339 8.21 0.10 -3.27
C GLY A 339 8.39 -1.04 -2.28
N SER A 340 8.78 -0.72 -1.05
CA SER A 340 8.92 -1.68 0.05
C SER A 340 8.06 -1.25 1.24
N ASN A 341 7.36 -2.21 1.87
CA ASN A 341 6.47 -1.97 3.02
C ASN A 341 5.45 -0.84 2.78
N VAL A 342 4.74 -0.96 1.67
CA VAL A 342 3.76 0.01 1.19
C VAL A 342 2.40 -0.22 1.88
N TYR A 343 1.81 0.84 2.42
CA TYR A 343 0.46 0.83 2.99
C TYR A 343 -0.46 1.73 2.16
N GLU A 344 -1.48 1.12 1.56
CA GLU A 344 -2.36 1.72 0.54
C GLU A 344 -2.89 3.12 0.88
N ASN A 345 -3.32 3.36 2.13
CA ASN A 345 -3.96 4.62 2.53
C ASN A 345 -2.99 5.80 2.67
N GLN A 346 -1.69 5.57 2.49
CA GLN A 346 -0.63 6.58 2.64
C GLN A 346 0.22 6.72 1.37
N VAL A 347 -0.22 6.13 0.25
CA VAL A 347 0.50 6.19 -1.02
C VAL A 347 -0.08 7.27 -1.92
N ASP A 348 0.78 8.16 -2.37
CA ASP A 348 0.42 9.21 -3.32
C ASP A 348 0.36 8.72 -4.78
N ASP A 349 -0.28 9.54 -5.62
CA ASP A 349 -0.30 9.34 -7.06
C ASP A 349 1.10 9.52 -7.66
N PHE A 350 1.39 8.75 -8.71
CA PHE A 350 2.51 9.04 -9.60
C PHE A 350 2.04 9.94 -10.75
N VAL A 351 2.98 10.68 -11.34
CA VAL A 351 2.74 11.50 -12.53
C VAL A 351 3.78 11.18 -13.59
N VAL A 352 3.33 10.88 -14.81
CA VAL A 352 4.20 10.72 -15.98
C VAL A 352 3.82 11.74 -17.04
N GLU A 353 4.78 12.54 -17.48
CA GLU A 353 4.63 13.42 -18.63
C GLU A 353 5.44 12.88 -19.81
N TYR A 354 4.86 12.92 -21.00
CA TYR A 354 5.54 12.47 -22.22
C TYR A 354 4.98 13.19 -23.45
N PHE A 355 5.77 13.17 -24.52
CA PHE A 355 5.37 13.63 -25.83
C PHE A 355 4.87 12.45 -26.68
N TYR A 356 3.74 12.64 -27.36
CA TYR A 356 3.14 11.67 -28.25
C TYR A 356 2.42 12.36 -29.41
N SER A 357 2.71 11.94 -30.63
CA SER A 357 2.03 12.44 -31.82
C SER A 357 0.81 11.61 -32.16
N GLN A 358 -0.35 12.25 -32.26
CA GLN A 358 -1.61 11.57 -32.57
C GLN A 358 -1.61 10.90 -33.96
N TYR A 359 -0.75 11.32 -34.88
CA TYR A 359 -0.60 10.66 -36.18
C TYR A 359 -0.20 9.19 -36.06
N TYR A 360 0.51 8.81 -34.97
CA TYR A 360 0.86 7.41 -34.73
C TYR A 360 -0.34 6.50 -34.47
N LEU A 361 -1.52 7.05 -34.11
CA LEU A 361 -2.75 6.26 -33.99
C LEU A 361 -3.19 5.65 -35.33
N PHE A 362 -2.90 6.30 -36.45
CA PHE A 362 -3.27 5.74 -37.77
C PHE A 362 -2.39 4.56 -38.19
N ARG A 363 -1.23 4.37 -37.54
CA ARG A 363 -0.30 3.30 -37.88
C ARG A 363 -0.91 1.91 -37.74
N VAL A 364 -1.67 1.66 -36.67
CA VAL A 364 -2.27 0.33 -36.43
C VAL A 364 -3.35 0.03 -37.47
N PRO A 365 -4.36 0.89 -37.72
CA PRO A 365 -5.31 0.69 -38.81
C PRO A 365 -4.65 0.52 -40.19
N PHE A 366 -3.64 1.34 -40.53
CA PHE A 366 -2.95 1.22 -41.81
C PHE A 366 -2.19 -0.10 -41.93
N THR A 367 -1.53 -0.57 -40.87
CA THR A 367 -0.84 -1.87 -40.88
C THR A 367 -1.82 -3.00 -41.19
N TYR A 368 -2.99 -3.02 -40.55
CA TYR A 368 -4.02 -4.02 -40.83
C TYR A 368 -4.60 -3.89 -42.24
N SER A 369 -4.84 -2.67 -42.71
CA SER A 369 -5.33 -2.41 -44.06
C SER A 369 -4.35 -2.89 -45.13
N ILE A 370 -3.05 -2.61 -44.98
CA ILE A 370 -1.98 -3.07 -45.87
C ILE A 370 -1.90 -4.60 -45.85
N PHE A 371 -1.97 -5.22 -44.66
CA PHE A 371 -1.92 -6.68 -44.54
C PHE A 371 -3.08 -7.35 -45.29
N ILE A 372 -4.31 -6.85 -45.12
CA ILE A 372 -5.50 -7.35 -45.83
C ILE A 372 -5.37 -7.12 -47.34
N GLN A 373 -4.87 -5.95 -47.77
CA GLN A 373 -4.67 -5.66 -49.20
C GLN A 373 -3.64 -6.60 -49.82
N CYS A 374 -2.52 -6.86 -49.14
CA CYS A 374 -1.51 -7.83 -49.58
C CYS A 374 -2.09 -9.23 -49.69
N PHE A 375 -2.93 -9.65 -48.74
CA PHE A 375 -3.62 -10.94 -48.80
C PHE A 375 -4.49 -11.07 -50.05
N PHE A 376 -5.27 -10.04 -50.38
CA PHE A 376 -6.07 -10.03 -51.62
C PHE A 376 -5.20 -10.03 -52.89
N ILE A 377 -4.10 -9.28 -52.92
CA ILE A 377 -3.16 -9.27 -54.05
C ILE A 377 -2.57 -10.68 -54.28
N VAL A 378 -2.19 -11.38 -53.21
CA VAL A 378 -1.68 -12.75 -53.29
C VAL A 378 -2.74 -13.71 -53.84
N ILE A 379 -3.99 -13.61 -53.38
CA ILE A 379 -5.10 -14.41 -53.93
C ILE A 379 -5.29 -14.13 -55.42
N ILE A 380 -5.33 -12.86 -55.83
CA ILE A 380 -5.49 -12.48 -57.23
C ILE A 380 -4.36 -13.07 -58.07
N PHE A 381 -3.12 -12.99 -57.58
CA PHE A 381 -1.96 -13.60 -58.24
C PHE A 381 -2.12 -15.11 -58.40
N PHE A 382 -2.48 -15.85 -57.35
CA PHE A 382 -2.70 -17.30 -57.44
C PHE A 382 -3.84 -17.71 -58.38
N VAL A 383 -4.89 -16.89 -58.51
CA VAL A 383 -6.00 -17.16 -59.43
C VAL A 383 -5.60 -16.94 -60.89
N HIS A 384 -4.69 -15.99 -61.16
CA HIS A 384 -4.28 -15.64 -62.53
C HIS A 384 -3.02 -16.37 -63.01
N VAL A 385 -2.26 -16.99 -62.10
CA VAL A 385 -1.15 -17.88 -62.46
C VAL A 385 -1.73 -19.25 -62.77
N THR A 386 -1.95 -19.52 -64.06
CA THR A 386 -2.10 -20.89 -64.57
C THR A 386 -0.77 -21.62 -64.40
N ILE A 387 -0.77 -22.66 -63.58
CA ILE A 387 0.35 -23.58 -63.48
C ILE A 387 0.26 -24.52 -64.69
N ASP A 388 1.06 -24.23 -65.72
CA ASP A 388 1.32 -25.17 -66.82
C ASP A 388 2.32 -26.25 -66.40
#